data_AF-A0A2G5WUJ5-F1
#
_entry.id   AF-A0A2G5WUJ5-F1
#
_cell.length_a   1.000
_cell.length_b   1.000
_cell.length_c   1.000
_cell.angle_alpha   90.00
_cell.angle_beta   90.00
_cell.angle_gamma   90.00
#
_symmetry.space_group_name_H-M   'P 1'
#
loop_
_entity.id
_entity.type
_entity.pdbx_description
1 polymer ?
#
loop_
_entity_poly.entity_id
_entity_poly.type
_entity_poly.pdbx_seq_one_letter_code
_entity_poly.pdbx_strand_id
1 'polypeptide(L)'
;MPNEIIEKVKKGLEGIEIGYFDTGQSFEEDAYYNYFGASDKETRRYAIAVFTVYLGNWYSGCSFPFLDKESYLEEFIKAFVERHQQIESDFPIMYEYIISFLIGIEEENSGKYAYSTIEIDNELYKRLKEEVLIPKRDYLNKHTSIKYFLRELRVNPFFISDYFEE
;
A
#
# COMPACT_ATOMS: atom_id res chain seq x y z
N MET A 1 16.97 13.73 -2.24
CA MET A 1 17.91 12.78 -2.91
C MET A 1 17.35 11.37 -2.79
N PRO A 2 17.53 10.46 -3.76
CA PRO A 2 16.97 9.09 -3.69
C PRO A 2 17.35 8.31 -2.42
N ASN A 3 18.51 8.60 -1.83
CA ASN A 3 18.92 7.96 -0.58
C ASN A 3 18.14 8.46 0.66
N GLU A 4 17.62 9.68 0.64
CA GLU A 4 16.96 10.28 1.81
C GLU A 4 15.57 9.68 2.02
N ILE A 5 14.80 9.54 0.94
CA ILE A 5 13.50 8.87 0.93
C ILE A 5 13.63 7.44 1.45
N ILE A 6 14.61 6.68 0.94
CA ILE A 6 14.84 5.29 1.35
C ILE A 6 15.07 5.18 2.87
N GLU A 7 15.93 6.02 3.43
CA GLU A 7 16.25 5.97 4.85
C GLU A 7 15.06 6.40 5.73
N LYS A 8 14.26 7.39 5.30
CA LYS A 8 13.00 7.76 5.97
C LYS A 8 12.04 6.58 6.06
N VAL A 9 11.86 5.87 4.94
CA VAL A 9 10.94 4.73 4.90
C VAL A 9 11.48 3.57 5.73
N LYS A 10 12.76 3.23 5.61
CA LYS A 10 13.37 2.17 6.43
C LYS A 10 13.15 2.39 7.92
N LYS A 11 13.36 3.63 8.39
CA LYS A 11 13.11 4.00 9.79
C LYS A 11 11.64 3.81 10.19
N GLY A 12 10.69 4.19 9.33
CA GLY A 12 9.27 3.99 9.58
C GLY A 12 8.80 2.55 9.46
N LEU A 13 9.58 1.67 8.82
CA LEU A 13 9.32 0.23 8.76
C LEU A 13 9.87 -0.52 9.99
N GLU A 14 10.67 0.12 10.85
CA GLU A 14 11.17 -0.54 12.07
C GLU A 14 9.99 -0.94 12.98
N GLY A 15 9.97 -2.20 13.40
CA GLY A 15 8.94 -2.76 14.28
C GLY A 15 7.78 -3.43 13.53
N ILE A 16 7.67 -3.28 12.21
CA ILE A 16 6.66 -4.01 11.41
C ILE A 16 6.90 -5.52 11.46
N GLU A 17 8.14 -5.96 11.68
CA GLU A 17 8.54 -7.36 11.83
C GLU A 17 8.00 -8.02 13.10
N ILE A 18 7.61 -7.22 14.11
CA ILE A 18 7.07 -7.69 15.40
C ILE A 18 5.51 -7.74 15.34
N GLY A 19 4.91 -7.37 14.21
CA GLY A 19 3.45 -7.34 14.02
C GLY A 19 3.02 -7.52 12.56
N TYR A 20 1.99 -6.77 12.16
CA TYR A 20 1.53 -6.62 10.78
C TYR A 20 1.64 -5.15 10.36
N PHE A 21 1.51 -4.84 9.06
CA PHE A 21 1.55 -3.45 8.58
C PHE A 21 0.35 -2.60 9.04
N ASP A 22 -0.71 -3.22 9.57
CA ASP A 22 -1.91 -2.55 10.10
C ASP A 22 -1.77 -2.11 11.57
N THR A 23 -0.55 -2.12 12.09
CA THR A 23 -0.22 -1.74 13.47
C THR A 23 -0.12 -0.23 13.70
N GLY A 24 -0.64 0.60 12.79
CA GLY A 24 -0.61 2.06 12.93
C GLY A 24 0.76 2.66 12.63
N GLN A 25 1.54 2.03 11.76
CA GLN A 25 2.85 2.54 11.34
C GLN A 25 2.70 3.91 10.67
N SER A 26 3.62 4.81 10.99
CA SER A 26 3.65 6.17 10.46
C SER A 26 5.03 6.47 9.87
N PHE A 27 5.05 7.25 8.80
CA PHE A 27 6.28 7.66 8.15
C PHE A 27 6.46 9.17 8.30
N GLU A 28 7.70 9.63 8.18
CA GLU A 28 7.98 11.06 8.10
C GLU A 28 7.21 11.70 6.93
N GLU A 29 6.85 12.98 7.06
CA GLU A 29 6.14 13.66 5.98
C GLU A 29 7.03 13.81 4.73
N ASP A 30 6.55 13.29 3.61
CA ASP A 30 7.16 13.41 2.29
C ASP A 30 6.11 13.19 1.20
N ALA A 31 6.41 13.54 -0.05
CA ALA A 31 5.53 13.28 -1.19
C ALA A 31 5.83 11.92 -1.82
N TYR A 32 5.64 10.84 -1.06
CA TYR A 32 6.02 9.47 -1.46
C TYR A 32 5.44 9.06 -2.83
N TYR A 33 4.22 9.51 -3.17
CA TYR A 33 3.57 9.26 -4.46
C TYR A 33 4.40 9.71 -5.68
N ASN A 34 5.22 10.78 -5.56
CA ASN A 34 6.08 11.27 -6.65
C ASN A 34 7.17 10.27 -7.06
N TYR A 35 7.44 9.28 -6.22
CA TYR A 35 8.52 8.31 -6.41
C TYR A 35 8.04 6.99 -7.02
N PHE A 36 6.75 6.82 -7.29
CA PHE A 36 6.21 5.58 -7.92
C PHE A 36 6.76 5.35 -9.32
N GLY A 37 7.12 6.42 -10.03
CA GLY A 37 7.77 6.39 -11.34
C GLY A 37 9.29 6.60 -11.30
N ALA A 38 9.94 6.55 -10.13
CA ALA A 38 11.38 6.75 -10.02
C ALA A 38 12.15 5.78 -10.93
N SER A 39 13.28 6.19 -11.50
CA SER A 39 14.07 5.34 -12.40
C SER A 39 14.65 4.11 -11.69
N ASP A 40 15.07 4.29 -10.44
CA ASP A 40 15.63 3.21 -9.64
C ASP A 40 14.53 2.41 -8.93
N LYS A 41 14.66 1.08 -8.98
CA LYS A 41 13.67 0.15 -8.42
C LYS A 41 13.60 0.23 -6.89
N GLU A 42 14.67 0.65 -6.24
CA GLU A 42 14.72 0.68 -4.79
C GLU A 42 13.89 1.85 -4.21
N THR A 43 14.03 3.04 -4.78
CA THR A 43 13.19 4.19 -4.42
C THR A 43 11.72 3.92 -4.68
N ARG A 44 11.37 3.30 -5.83
CA ARG A 44 9.98 2.85 -6.09
C ARG A 44 9.49 1.91 -4.99
N ARG A 45 10.28 0.89 -4.64
CA ARG A 45 9.91 -0.10 -3.61
C ARG A 45 9.50 0.58 -2.31
N TYR A 46 10.35 1.46 -1.80
CA TYR A 46 10.11 2.12 -0.51
C TYR A 46 8.95 3.12 -0.57
N ALA A 47 8.78 3.84 -1.68
CA ALA A 47 7.61 4.69 -1.86
C ALA A 47 6.29 3.90 -1.88
N ILE A 48 6.26 2.78 -2.61
CA ILE A 48 5.09 1.90 -2.71
C ILE A 48 4.83 1.17 -1.38
N ALA A 49 5.89 0.87 -0.61
CA ALA A 49 5.77 0.30 0.72
C ALA A 49 4.95 1.20 1.65
N VAL A 50 5.23 2.52 1.66
CA VAL A 50 4.47 3.49 2.46
C VAL A 50 2.99 3.43 2.10
N PHE A 51 2.67 3.44 0.80
CA PHE A 51 1.28 3.38 0.35
C PHE A 51 0.60 2.07 0.77
N THR A 52 1.27 0.94 0.62
CA THR A 52 0.72 -0.36 1.02
C THR A 52 0.42 -0.41 2.51
N VAL A 53 1.34 0.12 3.35
CA VAL A 53 1.18 0.19 4.80
C VAL A 53 0.02 1.12 5.19
N TYR A 54 -0.07 2.29 4.56
CA TYR A 54 -1.18 3.23 4.80
C TYR A 54 -2.55 2.65 4.42
N LEU A 55 -2.65 1.97 3.27
CA LEU A 55 -3.87 1.27 2.89
C LEU A 55 -4.21 0.16 3.87
N GLY A 56 -3.22 -0.58 4.35
CA GLY A 56 -3.43 -1.64 5.33
C GLY A 56 -3.93 -1.12 6.68
N ASN A 57 -3.35 -0.03 7.19
CA ASN A 57 -3.86 0.67 8.37
C ASN A 57 -5.33 1.05 8.17
N TRP A 58 -5.65 1.65 7.03
CA TRP A 58 -7.00 2.09 6.74
C TRP A 58 -7.99 0.93 6.61
N TYR A 59 -7.61 -0.15 5.92
CA TYR A 59 -8.38 -1.37 5.83
C TYR A 59 -8.70 -1.97 7.21
N SER A 60 -7.79 -1.86 8.18
CA SER A 60 -8.03 -2.26 9.58
C SER A 60 -8.79 -1.21 10.41
N GLY A 61 -9.35 -0.18 9.78
CA GLY A 61 -10.16 0.88 10.40
C GLY A 61 -9.35 2.06 10.96
N CYS A 62 -8.03 2.10 10.73
CA CYS A 62 -7.16 3.18 11.17
C CYS A 62 -6.93 4.19 10.04
N SER A 63 -7.75 5.24 9.96
CA SER A 63 -7.64 6.28 8.94
C SER A 63 -6.58 7.36 9.25
N PHE A 64 -5.85 7.25 10.37
CA PHE A 64 -4.83 8.23 10.79
C PHE A 64 -3.84 8.66 9.69
N PRO A 65 -3.34 7.77 8.80
CA PRO A 65 -2.46 8.19 7.70
C PRO A 65 -3.08 9.19 6.71
N PHE A 66 -4.40 9.21 6.61
CA PHE A 66 -5.16 10.05 5.67
C PHE A 66 -6.02 11.10 6.38
N LEU A 67 -6.07 11.08 7.72
CA LEU A 67 -6.78 12.05 8.53
C LEU A 67 -6.23 13.46 8.28
N ASP A 68 -7.11 14.41 7.95
CA ASP A 68 -6.78 15.80 7.58
C ASP A 68 -5.88 15.94 6.33
N LYS A 69 -5.73 14.87 5.53
CA LYS A 69 -4.88 14.80 4.34
C LYS A 69 -5.61 14.15 3.14
N GLU A 70 -6.87 14.49 2.90
CA GLU A 70 -7.66 13.93 1.78
C GLU A 70 -6.95 14.07 0.42
N SER A 71 -6.36 15.25 0.15
CA SER A 71 -5.55 15.48 -1.07
C SER A 71 -4.40 14.49 -1.23
N TYR A 72 -3.88 13.95 -0.12
CA TYR A 72 -2.74 13.05 -0.12
C TYR A 72 -3.11 11.62 -0.53
N LEU A 73 -4.29 11.15 -0.10
CA LEU A 73 -4.85 9.88 -0.59
C LEU A 73 -5.08 9.96 -2.11
N GLU A 74 -5.67 11.07 -2.58
CA GLU A 74 -5.95 11.25 -3.99
C GLU A 74 -4.67 11.19 -4.84
N GLU A 75 -3.58 11.83 -4.42
CA GLU A 75 -2.29 11.78 -5.11
C GLU A 75 -1.67 10.37 -5.13
N PHE A 76 -1.80 9.59 -4.05
CA PHE A 76 -1.37 8.20 -4.06
C PHE A 76 -2.19 7.35 -5.03
N ILE A 77 -3.51 7.51 -5.05
CA ILE A 77 -4.39 6.76 -5.96
C ILE A 77 -4.09 7.15 -7.42
N LYS A 78 -3.89 8.44 -7.73
CA LYS A 78 -3.44 8.89 -9.06
C LYS A 78 -2.15 8.21 -9.47
N ALA A 79 -1.10 8.32 -8.64
CA ALA A 79 0.20 7.73 -8.93
C ALA A 79 0.13 6.20 -9.08
N PHE A 80 -0.69 5.53 -8.27
CA PHE A 80 -0.92 4.09 -8.37
C PHE A 80 -1.60 3.73 -9.70
N VAL A 81 -2.73 4.35 -10.05
CA VAL A 81 -3.44 4.08 -11.30
C VAL A 81 -2.54 4.31 -12.51
N GLU A 82 -1.71 5.36 -12.52
CA GLU A 82 -0.79 5.62 -13.64
C GLU A 82 0.33 4.57 -13.80
N ARG A 83 0.70 3.87 -12.72
CA ARG A 83 1.87 2.97 -12.68
C ARG A 83 1.53 1.53 -12.34
N HIS A 84 0.26 1.20 -12.21
CA HIS A 84 -0.20 -0.07 -11.63
C HIS A 84 0.41 -1.31 -12.32
N GLN A 85 0.55 -1.29 -13.66
CA GLN A 85 1.17 -2.39 -14.42
C GLN A 85 2.66 -2.55 -14.11
N GLN A 86 3.39 -1.45 -13.96
CA GLN A 86 4.80 -1.48 -13.59
C GLN A 86 4.96 -1.98 -12.15
N ILE A 87 4.10 -1.53 -11.25
CA ILE A 87 4.10 -1.96 -9.84
C ILE A 87 3.82 -3.46 -9.75
N GLU A 88 2.82 -3.97 -10.49
CA GLU A 88 2.50 -5.39 -10.56
C GLU A 88 3.71 -6.21 -11.05
N SER A 89 4.40 -5.74 -12.08
CA SER A 89 5.58 -6.42 -12.60
C SER A 89 6.78 -6.36 -11.65
N ASP A 90 6.98 -5.24 -10.97
CA ASP A 90 8.17 -5.01 -10.16
C ASP A 90 8.06 -5.59 -8.75
N PHE A 91 6.86 -5.56 -8.19
CA PHE A 91 6.52 -5.85 -6.80
C PHE A 91 5.18 -6.59 -6.71
N PRO A 92 5.09 -7.82 -7.25
CA PRO A 92 3.83 -8.54 -7.36
C PRO A 92 3.15 -8.78 -6.02
N ILE A 93 3.91 -8.92 -4.93
CA ILE A 93 3.33 -9.20 -3.60
C ILE A 93 2.72 -7.93 -3.00
N MET A 94 3.44 -6.80 -3.00
CA MET A 94 2.90 -5.51 -2.60
C MET A 94 1.68 -5.13 -3.44
N TYR A 95 1.74 -5.36 -4.75
CA TYR A 95 0.61 -5.13 -5.64
C TYR A 95 -0.61 -5.95 -5.21
N GLU A 96 -0.41 -7.23 -4.87
CA GLU A 96 -1.51 -8.08 -4.39
C GLU A 96 -2.17 -7.52 -3.14
N TYR A 97 -1.37 -7.12 -2.14
CA TYR A 97 -1.88 -6.52 -0.92
C TYR A 97 -2.63 -5.20 -1.18
N ILE A 98 -2.08 -4.31 -2.00
CA ILE A 98 -2.73 -3.04 -2.38
C ILE A 98 -4.12 -3.31 -2.98
N ILE A 99 -4.22 -4.25 -3.92
CA ILE A 99 -5.50 -4.59 -4.56
C ILE A 99 -6.49 -5.13 -3.55
N SER A 100 -6.06 -6.07 -2.69
CA SER A 100 -6.92 -6.67 -1.68
C SER A 100 -7.47 -5.63 -0.69
N PHE A 101 -6.65 -4.67 -0.24
CA PHE A 101 -7.12 -3.59 0.64
C PHE A 101 -8.09 -2.65 -0.07
N LEU A 102 -7.75 -2.19 -1.27
CA LEU A 102 -8.62 -1.27 -2.01
C LEU A 102 -9.99 -1.89 -2.30
N ILE A 103 -10.02 -3.18 -2.64
CA ILE A 103 -11.28 -3.90 -2.83
C ILE A 103 -12.04 -4.02 -1.50
N GLY A 104 -11.37 -4.41 -0.41
CA GLY A 104 -12.01 -4.53 0.90
C GLY A 104 -12.63 -3.21 1.37
N ILE A 105 -11.90 -2.11 1.21
CA ILE A 105 -12.37 -0.75 1.51
C ILE A 105 -13.56 -0.37 0.60
N GLU A 106 -13.53 -0.71 -0.69
CA GLU A 106 -14.67 -0.48 -1.61
C GLU A 106 -15.92 -1.24 -1.16
N GLU A 107 -15.77 -2.51 -0.76
CA GLU A 107 -16.89 -3.36 -0.32
C GLU A 107 -17.50 -2.83 0.97
N GLU A 108 -16.67 -2.45 1.95
CA GLU A 108 -17.12 -1.81 3.17
C GLU A 108 -17.89 -0.51 2.87
N ASN A 109 -17.37 0.32 1.95
CA ASN A 109 -18.01 1.57 1.52
C ASN A 109 -19.33 1.38 0.77
N SER A 110 -19.55 0.21 0.16
CA SER A 110 -20.81 -0.12 -0.52
C SER A 110 -21.92 -0.59 0.44
N GLY A 111 -21.59 -0.78 1.72
CA GLY A 111 -22.51 -1.23 2.75
C GLY A 111 -23.60 -0.21 3.10
N LYS A 112 -24.77 -0.71 3.53
CA LYS A 112 -25.98 0.10 3.87
C LYS A 112 -25.77 1.14 5.00
N TYR A 113 -24.66 1.07 5.74
CA TYR A 113 -24.29 1.98 6.82
C TYR A 113 -22.85 2.48 6.71
N ALA A 114 -22.26 2.41 5.52
CA ALA A 114 -20.92 2.90 5.30
C ALA A 114 -20.83 4.41 5.54
N TYR A 115 -19.91 4.83 6.41
CA TYR A 115 -19.33 6.15 6.27
C TYR A 115 -18.48 6.09 5.00
N SER A 116 -18.73 6.97 4.02
CA SER A 116 -17.91 7.07 2.81
C SER A 116 -16.48 7.36 3.23
N THR A 117 -15.58 6.38 3.16
CA THR A 117 -14.21 6.58 3.63
C THR A 117 -13.27 7.00 2.50
N ILE A 118 -13.53 6.59 1.24
CA ILE A 118 -12.73 7.03 0.09
C ILE A 118 -13.33 8.34 -0.44
N GLU A 119 -12.86 9.47 0.10
CA GLU A 119 -13.17 10.79 -0.45
C GLU A 119 -12.11 11.18 -1.50
N ILE A 120 -12.32 10.72 -2.74
CA ILE A 120 -11.50 11.12 -3.90
C ILE A 120 -12.40 11.57 -5.06
N ASP A 121 -11.83 12.29 -6.02
CA ASP A 121 -12.53 12.66 -7.25
C ASP A 121 -13.24 11.47 -7.93
N ASN A 122 -14.47 11.69 -8.41
CA ASN A 122 -15.32 10.64 -8.98
C ASN A 122 -14.73 10.03 -10.26
N GLU A 123 -14.05 10.82 -11.09
CA GLU A 123 -13.43 10.31 -12.32
C GLU A 123 -12.21 9.46 -11.96
N LEU A 124 -11.42 9.89 -10.98
CA LEU A 124 -10.32 9.08 -10.45
C LEU A 124 -10.82 7.75 -9.85
N TYR A 125 -11.89 7.78 -9.05
CA TYR A 125 -12.49 6.57 -8.49
C TYR A 125 -12.98 5.62 -9.60
N LYS A 126 -13.64 6.16 -10.63
CA LYS A 126 -14.09 5.38 -11.77
C LYS A 126 -12.91 4.73 -12.50
N ARG A 127 -11.84 5.47 -12.76
CA ARG A 127 -10.61 4.94 -13.37
C ARG A 127 -9.97 3.85 -12.51
N LEU A 128 -9.82 4.08 -11.21
CA LEU A 128 -9.31 3.07 -10.28
C LEU A 128 -10.12 1.77 -10.38
N LYS A 129 -11.45 1.89 -10.39
CA LYS A 129 -12.36 0.75 -10.45
C LYS A 129 -12.26 -0.01 -11.77
N GLU A 130 -12.34 0.70 -12.90
CA GLU A 130 -12.40 0.11 -14.24
C GLU A 130 -11.04 -0.42 -14.72
N GLU A 131 -9.96 0.33 -14.46
CA GLU A 131 -8.61 0.00 -14.94
C GLU A 131 -7.91 -1.02 -14.03
N VAL A 132 -8.21 -1.01 -12.72
CA VAL A 132 -7.44 -1.76 -11.73
C VAL A 132 -8.28 -2.75 -10.93
N LEU A 133 -9.33 -2.32 -10.22
CA LEU A 133 -10.02 -3.19 -9.26
C LEU A 133 -10.85 -4.28 -9.93
N ILE A 134 -11.70 -3.94 -10.92
CA ILE A 134 -12.53 -4.91 -11.65
C ILE A 134 -11.66 -5.98 -12.33
N PRO A 135 -10.62 -5.63 -13.11
CA PRO A 135 -9.76 -6.63 -13.77
C PRO A 135 -9.00 -7.53 -12.80
N LYS A 136 -8.83 -7.12 -11.54
CA LYS A 136 -8.04 -7.84 -10.54
C LYS A 136 -8.90 -8.41 -9.41
N ARG A 137 -10.21 -8.54 -9.59
CA ARG A 137 -11.12 -9.06 -8.55
C ARG A 137 -10.73 -10.43 -8.00
N ASP A 138 -10.13 -11.29 -8.82
CA ASP A 138 -9.65 -12.61 -8.40
C ASP A 138 -8.55 -12.55 -7.33
N TYR A 139 -7.90 -11.40 -7.12
CA TYR A 139 -6.88 -11.21 -6.08
C TYR A 139 -7.45 -11.33 -4.67
N LEU A 140 -8.76 -11.13 -4.47
CA LEU A 140 -9.42 -11.40 -3.19
C LEU A 140 -9.22 -12.85 -2.72
N ASN A 141 -9.08 -13.78 -3.66
CA ASN A 141 -8.87 -15.20 -3.35
C ASN A 141 -7.38 -15.54 -3.20
N LYS A 142 -6.48 -14.58 -3.45
CA LYS A 142 -5.06 -14.76 -3.20
C LYS A 142 -4.76 -14.41 -1.75
N HIS A 143 -4.07 -15.34 -1.09
CA HIS A 143 -3.65 -15.20 0.29
C HIS A 143 -2.14 -15.44 0.36
N THR A 144 -1.37 -14.60 -0.33
CA THR A 144 0.08 -14.63 -0.15
C THR A 144 0.39 -14.34 1.31
N SER A 145 1.22 -15.20 1.91
CA SER A 145 1.64 -15.02 3.30
C SER A 145 2.45 -13.74 3.48
N ILE A 146 2.24 -13.07 4.62
CA ILE A 146 2.91 -11.81 5.00
C ILE A 146 4.43 -11.88 4.93
N LYS A 147 5.03 -13.06 5.14
CA LYS A 147 6.49 -13.23 5.02
C LYS A 147 7.03 -12.84 3.64
N TYR A 148 6.27 -13.11 2.58
CA TYR A 148 6.67 -12.75 1.23
C TYR A 148 6.57 -11.24 0.99
N PHE A 149 5.61 -10.59 1.64
CA PHE A 149 5.51 -9.14 1.66
C PHE A 149 6.70 -8.51 2.40
N LEU A 150 7.01 -8.97 3.62
CA LEU A 150 8.17 -8.48 4.39
C LEU A 150 9.49 -8.68 3.61
N ARG A 151 9.63 -9.83 2.94
CA ARG A 151 10.78 -10.10 2.06
C ARG A 151 10.82 -9.13 0.88
N GLU A 152 9.69 -8.83 0.26
CA GLU A 152 9.62 -7.86 -0.82
C GLU A 152 9.90 -6.43 -0.31
N LEU A 153 9.55 -6.08 0.93
CA LEU A 153 9.93 -4.81 1.54
C LEU A 153 11.42 -4.71 1.92
N ARG A 154 12.15 -5.84 1.89
CA ARG A 154 13.49 -5.97 2.48
C ARG A 154 13.51 -5.64 3.98
N VAL A 155 12.40 -5.92 4.67
CA VAL A 155 12.33 -5.85 6.14
C VAL A 155 12.89 -7.15 6.68
N ASN A 156 13.95 -7.07 7.48
CA ASN A 156 14.50 -8.23 8.15
C ASN A 156 13.44 -8.83 9.09
N PRO A 157 13.33 -10.17 9.12
CA PRO A 157 12.33 -10.81 9.94
C PRO A 157 12.74 -10.69 11.40
N PHE A 158 11.76 -10.72 12.31
CA PHE A 158 12.07 -10.71 13.72
C PHE A 158 12.60 -12.08 14.16
N PHE A 159 11.97 -13.17 13.69
CA PHE A 159 12.46 -14.53 13.86
C PHE A 159 12.95 -15.11 12.52
N ILE A 160 14.05 -15.87 12.54
CA ILE A 160 14.56 -16.55 11.33
C ILE A 160 13.51 -17.46 10.70
N SER A 161 12.66 -18.07 11.53
CA SER A 161 11.51 -18.89 11.13
C SER A 161 10.42 -18.12 10.38
N ASP A 162 10.39 -16.78 10.42
CA ASP A 162 9.39 -16.00 9.69
C ASP A 162 9.63 -16.06 8.18
N TYR A 163 10.85 -16.39 7.72
CA TYR A 163 11.16 -16.56 6.29
C TYR A 163 11.14 -18.00 5.79
N PHE A 164 11.28 -18.98 6.67
CA PHE A 164 11.42 -20.37 6.29
C PHE A 164 10.36 -21.22 7.00
N GLU A 165 9.55 -21.95 6.22
CA GLU A 165 8.83 -23.10 6.76
C GLU A 165 9.87 -24.17 7.09
N GLU A 166 9.95 -24.59 8.35
CA GLU A 166 10.58 -25.88 8.70
C GLU A 166 9.71 -27.05 8.24
#